data_AF-A0A0C3F7L2-F1
#
_entry.id   AF-A0A0C3F7L2-F1
#
_cell.length_a   1.000
_cell.length_b   1.000
_cell.length_c   1.000
_cell.angle_alpha   90.00
_cell.angle_beta   90.00
_cell.angle_gamma   90.00
#
_symmetry.space_group_name_H-M   'P 1'
#
loop_
_entity.id
_entity.type
_entity.pdbx_description
1 polymer ?
#
loop_
_entity_poly.entity_id
_entity_poly.type
_entity_poly.pdbx_seq_one_letter_code
_entity_poly.pdbx_strand_id
1 'polypeptide(L)'
;MWFATWTLQCCLRIMAFFGALIMPKITDDNDGIHLAVRPQCGLLSGNMSDVNAGVDLDAIKTIVSFGDSYTDGGGNHDGTPLAPPIIIPPNAQAGGRSTNGKVWVENIAHDIGATLMDYATSSAVTNLSLWPSNPKPVDFLGEMAIFLNQSNQLDPKTTLYTVFFGINDYEDSKIDGDHLPQAAQVIINQIKILSSPPTDGRFFLITDVYGRGVHTTAGDAYVQSIFNGLHDLHAGSPYLNVAFADFARIWDGVLGPDPGYKAFGYTSTDSCVIGDGTSTVGSCDDPEHYFYWIPGHPSKETMRIMADYVEEVLTNCHVV
;
A
#
# COMPACT_ATOMS: atom_id res chain seq x y z
N MET A 1 30.44 43.79 66.49
CA MET A 1 29.70 42.69 67.17
C MET A 1 28.89 42.01 66.06
N TRP A 2 29.32 40.87 65.49
CA TRP A 2 29.08 39.47 65.95
C TRP A 2 27.57 39.21 66.14
N PHE A 3 26.83 38.30 65.49
CA PHE A 3 27.04 36.99 64.81
C PHE A 3 25.85 36.72 63.84
N ALA A 4 26.03 36.14 62.62
CA ALA A 4 25.86 34.72 62.19
C ALA A 4 24.41 34.13 62.26
N THR A 5 23.73 33.97 61.11
CA THR A 5 23.45 32.73 60.30
C THR A 5 22.25 31.88 60.77
N TRP A 6 21.35 31.48 59.87
CA TRP A 6 20.97 30.08 59.51
C TRP A 6 19.81 30.06 58.47
N THR A 7 20.13 29.56 57.26
CA THR A 7 19.38 28.67 56.34
C THR A 7 17.83 28.71 56.22
N LEU A 8 17.32 28.81 54.99
CA LEU A 8 16.81 27.64 54.25
C LEU A 8 16.63 27.98 52.76
N GLN A 9 17.36 27.28 51.90
CA GLN A 9 17.27 27.38 50.45
C GLN A 9 16.34 26.28 49.95
N CYS A 10 15.12 26.65 49.56
CA CYS A 10 14.19 25.71 48.94
C CYS A 10 14.45 25.69 47.42
N CYS A 11 15.24 24.71 46.98
CA CYS A 11 15.34 24.36 45.56
C CYS A 11 14.05 23.67 45.11
N LEU A 12 13.16 24.39 44.42
CA LEU A 12 12.08 23.77 43.65
C LEU A 12 12.67 23.34 42.29
N ARG A 13 13.07 22.07 42.18
CA ARG A 13 13.31 21.45 40.87
C ARG A 13 11.95 21.19 40.22
N ILE A 14 11.58 22.01 39.25
CA ILE A 14 10.50 21.68 38.31
C ILE A 14 11.08 20.61 37.38
N MET A 15 10.75 19.35 37.61
CA MET A 15 10.90 18.32 36.58
C MET A 15 9.82 18.59 35.52
N ALA A 16 10.24 19.13 34.38
CA ALA A 16 9.41 19.09 33.18
C ALA A 16 9.35 17.63 32.71
N PHE A 17 8.26 16.95 33.06
CA PHE A 17 7.87 15.74 32.36
C PHE A 17 7.45 16.15 30.95
N PHE A 18 8.36 16.04 29.99
CA PHE A 18 7.98 15.88 28.58
C PHE A 18 7.41 14.48 28.43
N GLY A 19 6.16 14.30 28.85
CA GLY A 19 5.35 13.22 28.32
C GLY A 19 5.11 13.53 26.85
N ALA A 20 5.64 12.71 25.95
CA ALA A 20 5.18 12.71 24.58
C ALA A 20 3.65 12.53 24.63
N LEU A 21 2.91 13.55 24.22
CA LEU A 21 1.51 13.34 23.87
C LEU A 21 1.54 12.41 22.65
N ILE A 22 1.34 11.11 22.89
CA ILE A 22 0.86 10.20 21.87
C ILE A 22 -0.53 10.74 21.53
N MET A 23 -0.63 11.48 20.43
CA MET A 23 -1.94 11.79 19.88
C MET A 23 -2.60 10.45 19.59
N PRO A 24 -3.83 10.19 20.06
CA PRO A 24 -4.53 8.99 19.68
C PRO A 24 -4.64 9.02 18.16
N LYS A 25 -4.10 7.97 17.51
CA LYS A 25 -4.37 7.69 16.11
C LYS A 25 -5.90 7.78 15.95
N ILE A 26 -6.37 8.60 15.02
CA ILE A 26 -7.81 8.70 14.73
C ILE A 26 -8.20 7.32 14.21
N THR A 27 -8.67 6.46 15.09
CA THR A 27 -9.36 5.24 14.68
C THR A 27 -10.73 5.73 14.24
N ASP A 28 -10.84 6.10 12.96
CA ASP A 28 -12.14 6.00 12.31
C ASP A 28 -12.63 4.57 12.59
N ASP A 29 -13.79 4.46 13.22
CA ASP A 29 -14.47 3.18 13.35
C ASP A 29 -14.74 2.73 11.91
N ASN A 30 -13.93 1.80 11.40
CA ASN A 30 -13.98 1.26 10.05
C ASN A 30 -15.20 0.35 9.89
N ASP A 31 -16.35 0.84 10.36
CA ASP A 31 -17.63 0.17 10.47
C ASP A 31 -17.50 -1.22 11.14
N GLY A 32 -16.66 -1.32 12.18
CA GLY A 32 -16.36 -2.58 12.86
C GLY A 32 -15.46 -3.57 12.10
N ILE A 33 -15.06 -3.27 10.85
CA ILE A 33 -14.11 -4.05 10.08
C ILE A 33 -12.68 -3.82 10.57
N HIS A 34 -11.94 -4.89 10.84
CA HIS A 34 -10.59 -4.82 11.42
C HIS A 34 -9.72 -6.00 11.01
N LEU A 35 -8.39 -5.84 11.15
CA LEU A 35 -7.46 -6.95 10.96
C LEU A 35 -7.68 -8.05 12.02
N ALA A 36 -7.96 -9.26 11.56
CA ALA A 36 -7.95 -10.48 12.38
C ALA A 36 -6.70 -11.35 12.15
N VAL A 37 -5.78 -10.87 11.32
CA VAL A 37 -4.45 -11.45 11.09
C VAL A 37 -3.39 -10.42 11.43
N ARG A 38 -2.16 -10.87 11.63
CA ARG A 38 -0.98 -10.03 11.88
C ARG A 38 0.07 -10.27 10.80
N PRO A 39 0.93 -9.28 10.53
CA PRO A 39 2.12 -9.47 9.71
C PRO A 39 2.96 -10.67 10.15
N GLN A 40 3.49 -11.39 9.17
CA GLN A 40 4.51 -12.41 9.36
C GLN A 40 5.89 -11.80 9.19
N CYS A 41 6.35 -11.08 10.22
CA CYS A 41 7.64 -10.43 10.20
C CYS A 41 8.79 -11.44 10.05
N GLY A 42 9.74 -11.14 9.17
CA GLY A 42 10.94 -11.95 8.98
C GLY A 42 12.19 -11.13 8.66
N LEU A 43 13.21 -11.81 8.15
CA LEU A 43 14.44 -11.16 7.69
C LEU A 43 14.26 -10.74 6.24
N LEU A 44 14.87 -9.62 5.83
CA LEU A 44 15.04 -9.28 4.41
C LEU A 44 16.11 -10.18 3.80
N SER A 45 15.87 -11.50 3.74
CA SER A 45 16.70 -12.53 3.11
C SER A 45 15.99 -13.88 3.19
N GLY A 46 16.28 -14.81 2.28
CA GLY A 46 15.68 -16.14 2.31
C GLY A 46 14.25 -16.12 1.79
N ASN A 47 13.34 -16.84 2.46
CA ASN A 47 11.94 -16.87 2.05
C ASN A 47 11.28 -15.51 2.27
N MET A 48 10.36 -15.15 1.36
CA MET A 48 9.54 -13.96 1.49
C MET A 48 8.85 -13.91 2.86
N SER A 49 8.84 -12.70 3.44
CA SER A 49 8.15 -12.36 4.68
C SER A 49 7.80 -10.87 4.68
N ASP A 50 6.92 -10.43 5.59
CA ASP A 50 6.70 -9.01 5.80
C ASP A 50 7.95 -8.38 6.43
N VAL A 51 8.34 -7.20 5.94
CA VAL A 51 9.60 -6.59 6.37
C VAL A 51 9.60 -5.08 6.23
N ASN A 52 10.28 -4.41 7.17
CA ASN A 52 10.63 -3.00 7.11
C ASN A 52 12.14 -2.84 7.36
N ALA A 53 12.88 -2.52 6.30
CA ALA A 53 14.31 -2.25 6.32
C ALA A 53 14.61 -0.75 6.14
N GLY A 54 14.06 0.06 7.05
CA GLY A 54 14.45 1.46 7.24
C GLY A 54 13.43 2.52 6.79
N VAL A 55 12.19 2.15 6.51
CA VAL A 55 11.10 3.11 6.26
C VAL A 55 10.51 3.57 7.60
N ASP A 56 10.69 4.85 7.90
CA ASP A 56 10.05 5.52 9.04
C ASP A 56 8.85 6.33 8.55
N LEU A 57 7.64 5.84 8.83
CA LEU A 57 6.41 6.41 8.29
C LEU A 57 6.15 7.82 8.83
N ASP A 58 6.54 8.13 10.06
CA ASP A 58 6.35 9.46 10.68
C ASP A 58 7.19 10.56 9.98
N ALA A 59 8.30 10.15 9.36
CA ALA A 59 9.20 11.02 8.61
C ALA A 59 8.66 11.33 7.20
N ILE A 60 7.73 10.54 6.66
CA ILE A 60 7.21 10.70 5.30
C ILE A 60 6.31 11.93 5.22
N LYS A 61 6.45 12.68 4.11
CA LYS A 61 5.67 13.88 3.78
C LYS A 61 5.05 13.80 2.40
N THR A 62 5.60 12.97 1.52
CA THR A 62 5.08 12.70 0.18
C THR A 62 5.09 11.20 -0.09
N ILE A 63 3.99 10.69 -0.65
CA ILE A 63 3.90 9.33 -1.18
C ILE A 63 3.71 9.45 -2.70
N VAL A 64 4.59 8.82 -3.47
CA VAL A 64 4.45 8.67 -4.93
C VAL A 64 4.03 7.23 -5.19
N SER A 65 2.85 7.03 -5.76
CA SER A 65 2.28 5.69 -5.92
C SER A 65 2.12 5.27 -7.36
N PHE A 66 2.54 4.04 -7.64
CA PHE A 66 2.40 3.34 -8.91
C PHE A 66 1.68 2.02 -8.69
N GLY A 67 0.81 1.63 -9.61
CA GLY A 67 0.04 0.42 -9.45
C GLY A 67 -1.17 0.29 -10.35
N ASP A 68 -2.02 -0.67 -10.04
CA ASP A 68 -3.23 -0.95 -10.80
C ASP A 68 -4.52 -0.42 -10.13
N SER A 69 -5.66 -1.03 -10.43
CA SER A 69 -6.99 -0.65 -9.90
C SER A 69 -7.12 -0.73 -8.38
N TYR A 70 -6.22 -1.44 -7.69
CA TYR A 70 -6.22 -1.49 -6.22
C TYR A 70 -5.55 -0.25 -5.61
N THR A 71 -4.80 0.50 -6.42
CA THR A 71 -4.05 1.69 -6.02
C THR A 71 -4.58 2.96 -6.73
N ASP A 72 -5.21 2.79 -7.88
CA ASP A 72 -5.77 3.87 -8.71
C ASP A 72 -6.86 4.65 -7.96
N GLY A 73 -6.50 5.87 -7.55
CA GLY A 73 -7.36 6.90 -7.01
C GLY A 73 -8.39 7.43 -8.01
N GLY A 74 -8.31 7.08 -9.28
CA GLY A 74 -9.16 7.59 -10.34
C GLY A 74 -8.80 9.02 -10.76
N GLY A 75 -9.04 9.33 -12.03
CA GLY A 75 -8.88 10.69 -12.56
C GLY A 75 -7.72 10.80 -13.55
N ASN A 76 -6.73 11.65 -13.23
CA ASN A 76 -5.72 12.13 -14.19
C ASN A 76 -4.45 11.27 -14.27
N HIS A 77 -4.17 10.43 -13.26
CA HIS A 77 -3.00 9.53 -13.18
C HIS A 77 -1.65 10.24 -13.44
N ASP A 78 -1.52 11.47 -12.94
CA ASP A 78 -0.37 12.37 -13.18
C ASP A 78 0.20 12.98 -11.89
N GLY A 79 -0.17 12.44 -10.73
CA GLY A 79 0.25 12.95 -9.42
C GLY A 79 -0.46 14.23 -8.97
N THR A 80 -1.43 14.75 -9.74
CA THR A 80 -2.27 15.88 -9.29
C THR A 80 -3.29 15.45 -8.24
N PRO A 81 -3.84 16.40 -7.43
CA PRO A 81 -4.81 16.06 -6.40
C PRO A 81 -6.02 15.28 -6.94
N LEU A 82 -6.34 14.17 -6.28
CA LEU A 82 -7.45 13.30 -6.65
C LEU A 82 -8.80 13.96 -6.40
N ALA A 83 -9.81 13.56 -7.18
CA ALA A 83 -11.20 13.90 -6.89
C ALA A 83 -11.65 13.30 -5.54
N PRO A 84 -12.69 13.84 -4.89
CA PRO A 84 -13.21 13.27 -3.65
C PRO A 84 -13.64 11.79 -3.81
N PRO A 85 -13.30 10.91 -2.87
CA PRO A 85 -13.61 9.47 -2.95
C PRO A 85 -15.06 9.20 -2.53
N ILE A 86 -16.03 9.73 -3.29
CA ILE A 86 -17.46 9.61 -2.99
C ILE A 86 -18.22 8.92 -4.12
N ILE A 87 -19.19 8.11 -3.75
CA ILE A 87 -20.15 7.51 -4.69
C ILE A 87 -21.16 8.57 -5.15
N ILE A 88 -21.33 8.68 -6.47
CA ILE A 88 -22.39 9.48 -7.09
C ILE A 88 -23.25 8.53 -7.93
N PRO A 89 -24.39 8.03 -7.39
CA PRO A 89 -25.22 7.07 -8.10
C PRO A 89 -25.71 7.61 -9.45
N PRO A 90 -25.85 6.75 -10.48
CA PRO A 90 -25.74 5.30 -10.38
C PRO A 90 -24.31 4.77 -10.42
N ASN A 91 -23.28 5.59 -10.64
CA ASN A 91 -21.90 5.11 -10.76
C ASN A 91 -21.43 4.43 -9.47
N ALA A 92 -20.91 3.21 -9.59
CA ALA A 92 -20.33 2.45 -8.47
C ALA A 92 -18.88 2.82 -8.16
N GLN A 93 -18.21 3.65 -8.96
CA GLN A 93 -16.82 4.03 -8.75
C GLN A 93 -16.73 5.34 -7.98
N ALA A 94 -16.25 5.30 -6.73
CA ALA A 94 -16.16 6.48 -5.89
C ALA A 94 -15.09 7.43 -6.41
N GLY A 95 -15.44 8.61 -6.94
CA GLY A 95 -14.47 9.52 -7.54
C GLY A 95 -13.62 8.92 -8.67
N GLY A 96 -14.06 7.80 -9.27
CA GLY A 96 -13.30 7.04 -10.27
C GLY A 96 -12.49 5.84 -9.73
N ARG A 97 -12.38 5.65 -8.40
CA ARG A 97 -11.73 4.46 -7.82
C ARG A 97 -12.50 3.19 -8.17
N SER A 98 -11.79 2.07 -8.28
CA SER A 98 -12.41 0.72 -8.39
C SER A 98 -12.91 0.18 -7.04
N THR A 99 -13.44 1.07 -6.19
CA THR A 99 -14.00 0.80 -4.86
C THR A 99 -15.06 1.86 -4.50
N ASN A 100 -15.73 1.74 -3.34
CA ASN A 100 -16.74 2.67 -2.83
C ASN A 100 -16.18 3.81 -1.95
N GLY A 101 -14.87 3.99 -1.91
CA GLY A 101 -14.22 5.05 -1.13
C GLY A 101 -12.74 5.21 -1.45
N LYS A 102 -11.93 5.49 -0.42
CA LYS A 102 -10.47 5.60 -0.54
C LYS A 102 -9.85 4.24 -0.86
N VAL A 103 -8.80 4.23 -1.69
CA VAL A 103 -7.89 3.08 -1.79
C VAL A 103 -6.90 3.05 -0.62
N TRP A 104 -6.16 1.95 -0.46
CA TRP A 104 -5.23 1.74 0.66
C TRP A 104 -4.20 2.88 0.82
N VAL A 105 -3.61 3.34 -0.29
CA VAL A 105 -2.54 4.36 -0.25
C VAL A 105 -3.08 5.74 0.13
N GLU A 106 -4.34 6.05 -0.21
CA GLU A 106 -5.02 7.27 0.24
C GLU A 106 -5.26 7.26 1.75
N ASN A 107 -5.57 6.09 2.33
CA ASN A 107 -5.74 5.92 3.77
C ASN A 107 -4.41 6.17 4.51
N ILE A 108 -3.30 5.58 4.04
CA ILE A 108 -1.97 5.85 4.63
C ILE A 108 -1.61 7.34 4.52
N ALA A 109 -1.78 7.93 3.33
CA ALA A 109 -1.45 9.34 3.13
C ALA A 109 -2.27 10.26 4.05
N HIS A 110 -3.55 9.95 4.21
CA HIS A 110 -4.45 10.66 5.12
C HIS A 110 -4.00 10.54 6.58
N ASP A 111 -3.67 9.34 7.05
CA ASP A 111 -3.35 9.07 8.45
C ASP A 111 -2.09 9.81 8.92
N ILE A 112 -1.10 9.94 8.04
CA ILE A 112 0.16 10.61 8.35
C ILE A 112 0.24 12.05 7.84
N GLY A 113 -0.83 12.55 7.21
CA GLY A 113 -0.89 13.88 6.63
C GLY A 113 0.11 14.11 5.49
N ALA A 114 0.43 13.08 4.71
CA ALA A 114 1.31 13.17 3.56
C ALA A 114 0.56 13.62 2.29
N THR A 115 1.29 14.24 1.38
CA THR A 115 0.80 14.47 0.01
C THR A 115 0.86 13.17 -0.78
N LEU A 116 -0.26 12.74 -1.35
CA LEU A 116 -0.29 11.63 -2.29
C LEU A 116 -0.15 12.15 -3.72
N MET A 117 0.83 11.62 -4.44
CA MET A 117 1.01 11.76 -5.88
C MET A 117 0.72 10.40 -6.52
N ASP A 118 -0.49 10.24 -7.03
CA ASP A 118 -0.96 8.98 -7.60
C ASP A 118 -0.80 8.92 -9.12
N TYR A 119 -0.10 7.89 -9.59
CA TYR A 119 0.11 7.56 -11.00
C TYR A 119 -0.51 6.22 -11.38
N ALA A 120 -1.06 5.47 -10.41
CA ALA A 120 -1.63 4.16 -10.65
C ALA A 120 -2.79 4.25 -11.64
N THR A 121 -2.90 3.26 -12.53
CA THR A 121 -3.95 3.20 -13.54
C THR A 121 -4.63 1.85 -13.55
N SER A 122 -5.96 1.83 -13.47
CA SER A 122 -6.76 0.61 -13.54
C SER A 122 -6.45 -0.22 -14.78
N SER A 123 -6.23 -1.52 -14.56
CA SER A 123 -5.78 -2.55 -15.53
C SER A 123 -4.28 -2.56 -15.85
N ALA A 124 -3.48 -1.69 -15.23
CA ALA A 124 -2.04 -1.66 -15.49
C ALA A 124 -1.36 -2.98 -15.11
N VAL A 125 -0.53 -3.45 -16.03
CA VAL A 125 0.45 -4.53 -15.83
C VAL A 125 1.84 -3.94 -15.62
N THR A 126 2.83 -4.76 -15.28
CA THR A 126 4.20 -4.23 -15.20
C THR A 126 4.76 -3.78 -16.56
N ASN A 127 4.44 -4.48 -17.66
CA ASN A 127 4.91 -4.15 -19.01
C ASN A 127 4.02 -4.80 -20.09
N LEU A 128 3.39 -3.99 -20.94
CA LEU A 128 2.51 -4.47 -22.02
C LEU A 128 3.21 -5.37 -23.04
N SER A 129 4.53 -5.27 -23.18
CA SER A 129 5.29 -6.15 -24.09
C SER A 129 5.31 -7.61 -23.62
N LEU A 130 5.07 -7.85 -22.33
CA LEU A 130 4.90 -9.19 -21.76
C LEU A 130 3.46 -9.70 -21.90
N TRP A 131 2.49 -8.79 -21.99
CA TRP A 131 1.06 -9.07 -21.86
C TRP A 131 0.27 -8.48 -23.04
N PRO A 132 0.48 -8.98 -24.28
CA PRO A 132 -0.17 -8.44 -25.46
C PRO A 132 -1.71 -8.59 -25.46
N SER A 133 -2.28 -9.44 -24.61
CA SER A 133 -3.73 -9.60 -24.47
C SER A 133 -4.37 -8.66 -23.44
N ASN A 134 -3.58 -7.80 -22.77
CA ASN A 134 -4.13 -6.87 -21.79
C ASN A 134 -5.23 -5.98 -22.42
N PRO A 135 -6.38 -5.80 -21.75
CA PRO A 135 -7.52 -5.09 -22.33
C PRO A 135 -7.30 -3.58 -22.49
N LYS A 136 -6.29 -2.99 -21.85
CA LYS A 136 -5.98 -1.56 -21.92
C LYS A 136 -4.48 -1.34 -22.17
N PRO A 137 -4.10 -0.31 -22.95
CA PRO A 137 -2.70 -0.01 -23.21
C PRO A 137 -2.09 0.81 -22.04
N VAL A 138 -2.11 0.25 -20.84
CA VAL A 138 -1.59 0.87 -19.61
C VAL A 138 -0.64 -0.09 -18.89
N ASP A 139 0.51 0.41 -18.46
CA ASP A 139 1.49 -0.34 -17.67
C ASP A 139 2.34 0.57 -16.79
N PHE A 140 3.09 -0.06 -15.88
CA PHE A 140 4.03 0.63 -14.99
C PHE A 140 5.05 1.47 -15.76
N LEU A 141 5.49 1.04 -16.95
CA LEU A 141 6.43 1.81 -17.77
C LEU A 141 5.83 3.13 -18.24
N GLY A 142 4.54 3.14 -18.60
CA GLY A 142 3.78 4.34 -18.93
C GLY A 142 3.65 5.29 -17.74
N GLU A 143 3.26 4.77 -16.57
CA GLU A 143 3.15 5.55 -15.33
C GLU A 143 4.50 6.20 -14.96
N MET A 144 5.58 5.42 -15.03
CA MET A 144 6.95 5.88 -14.83
C MET A 144 7.34 6.98 -15.84
N ALA A 145 6.97 6.83 -17.11
CA ALA A 145 7.25 7.85 -18.12
C ALA A 145 6.54 9.17 -17.81
N ILE A 146 5.29 9.14 -17.34
CA ILE A 146 4.55 10.34 -16.92
C ILE A 146 5.27 11.01 -15.75
N PHE A 147 5.56 10.27 -14.68
CA PHE A 147 6.27 10.80 -13.50
C PHE A 147 7.62 11.42 -13.85
N LEU A 148 8.46 10.71 -14.61
CA LEU A 148 9.80 11.17 -14.96
C LEU A 148 9.78 12.40 -15.88
N ASN A 149 8.79 12.50 -16.79
CA ASN A 149 8.66 13.65 -17.69
C ASN A 149 8.27 14.95 -16.98
N GLN A 150 7.68 14.86 -15.78
CA GLN A 150 7.32 16.03 -14.98
C GLN A 150 8.51 16.67 -14.26
N SER A 151 9.66 15.97 -14.17
CA SER A 151 10.89 16.47 -13.52
C SER A 151 10.65 16.96 -12.08
N ASN A 152 9.80 16.25 -11.35
CA ASN A 152 9.43 16.58 -9.97
C ASN A 152 10.67 16.76 -9.08
N GLN A 153 10.66 17.78 -8.22
CA GLN A 153 11.73 18.05 -7.25
C GLN A 153 11.24 17.62 -5.87
N LEU A 154 11.35 16.33 -5.58
CA LEU A 154 10.90 15.73 -4.33
C LEU A 154 12.07 15.58 -3.36
N ASP A 155 11.83 15.71 -2.05
CA ASP A 155 12.87 15.49 -1.04
C ASP A 155 13.07 13.97 -0.85
N PRO A 156 14.24 13.42 -1.21
CA PRO A 156 14.49 11.98 -1.09
C PRO A 156 14.53 11.50 0.36
N LYS A 157 14.58 12.40 1.36
CA LYS A 157 14.54 12.06 2.78
C LYS A 157 13.13 11.86 3.34
N THR A 158 12.12 12.37 2.65
CA THR A 158 10.72 12.36 3.13
C THR A 158 9.73 11.88 2.08
N THR A 159 10.22 11.33 0.96
CA THR A 159 9.40 10.80 -0.13
C THR A 159 9.46 9.27 -0.12
N LEU A 160 8.30 8.66 0.04
CA LEU A 160 8.09 7.21 -0.10
C LEU A 160 7.57 6.91 -1.50
N TYR A 161 8.17 5.94 -2.17
CA TYR A 161 7.67 5.41 -3.44
C TYR A 161 6.97 4.08 -3.18
N THR A 162 5.68 4.00 -3.51
CA THR A 162 4.87 2.78 -3.38
C THR A 162 4.69 2.11 -4.74
N VAL A 163 4.85 0.80 -4.79
CA VAL A 163 4.67 0.00 -6.01
C VAL A 163 3.79 -1.20 -5.71
N PHE A 164 2.66 -1.32 -6.41
CA PHE A 164 1.73 -2.44 -6.25
C PHE A 164 1.21 -2.93 -7.61
N PHE A 165 1.81 -4.02 -8.09
CA PHE A 165 1.46 -4.71 -9.33
C PHE A 165 1.41 -6.22 -9.10
N GLY A 166 1.02 -6.97 -10.13
CA GLY A 166 1.03 -8.45 -10.11
C GLY A 166 -0.33 -9.07 -10.34
N ILE A 167 -1.42 -8.37 -10.00
CA ILE A 167 -2.79 -8.86 -10.20
C ILE A 167 -3.07 -9.07 -11.69
N ASN A 168 -2.90 -8.02 -12.50
CA ASN A 168 -3.17 -8.10 -13.93
C ASN A 168 -2.13 -8.97 -14.65
N ASP A 169 -0.85 -8.91 -14.25
CA ASP A 169 0.22 -9.76 -14.79
C ASP A 169 -0.12 -11.25 -14.59
N TYR A 170 -0.62 -11.63 -13.41
CA TYR A 170 -1.05 -12.99 -13.11
C TYR A 170 -2.28 -13.41 -13.92
N GLU A 171 -3.29 -12.54 -14.08
CA GLU A 171 -4.44 -12.86 -14.92
C GLU A 171 -4.05 -13.02 -16.39
N ASP A 172 -3.24 -12.12 -16.93
CA ASP A 172 -2.78 -12.15 -18.33
C ASP A 172 -1.85 -13.35 -18.58
N SER A 173 -1.10 -13.83 -17.57
CA SER A 173 -0.27 -15.03 -17.70
C SER A 173 -1.06 -16.30 -18.03
N LYS A 174 -2.35 -16.34 -17.68
CA LYS A 174 -3.25 -17.47 -18.01
C LYS A 174 -3.62 -17.49 -19.50
N ILE A 175 -3.37 -16.40 -20.22
CA ILE A 175 -3.67 -16.23 -21.65
C ILE A 175 -2.37 -16.20 -22.46
N ASP A 176 -1.42 -15.36 -22.06
CA ASP A 176 -0.21 -15.04 -22.82
C ASP A 176 0.98 -15.96 -22.48
N GLY A 177 0.86 -16.76 -21.42
CA GLY A 177 1.91 -17.65 -20.92
C GLY A 177 2.66 -17.06 -19.73
N ASP A 178 3.52 -17.87 -19.12
CA ASP A 178 4.22 -17.45 -17.90
C ASP A 178 5.40 -16.51 -18.21
N HIS A 179 5.15 -15.21 -18.01
CA HIS A 179 6.14 -14.14 -18.04
C HIS A 179 6.31 -13.43 -16.69
N LEU A 180 5.84 -14.07 -15.61
CA LEU A 180 5.89 -13.48 -14.28
C LEU A 180 7.33 -13.21 -13.81
N PRO A 181 8.34 -14.07 -14.03
CA PRO A 181 9.72 -13.74 -13.67
C PRO A 181 10.23 -12.44 -14.32
N GLN A 182 9.84 -12.17 -15.57
CA GLN A 182 10.18 -10.94 -16.28
C GLN A 182 9.43 -9.74 -15.69
N ALA A 183 8.15 -9.90 -15.33
CA ALA A 183 7.36 -8.86 -14.67
C ALA A 183 7.96 -8.45 -13.31
N ALA A 184 8.41 -9.42 -12.50
CA ALA A 184 9.13 -9.13 -11.26
C ALA A 184 10.39 -8.30 -11.51
N GLN A 185 11.15 -8.65 -12.55
CA GLN A 185 12.35 -7.92 -12.92
C GLN A 185 12.05 -6.48 -13.40
N VAL A 186 10.89 -6.24 -14.03
CA VAL A 186 10.46 -4.88 -14.40
C VAL A 186 10.31 -4.01 -13.16
N ILE A 187 9.69 -4.51 -12.08
CA ILE A 187 9.55 -3.76 -10.82
C ILE A 187 10.91 -3.36 -10.26
N ILE A 188 11.83 -4.31 -10.15
CA ILE A 188 13.20 -4.05 -9.66
C ILE A 188 13.94 -3.04 -10.54
N ASN A 189 13.75 -3.10 -11.86
CA ASN A 189 14.36 -2.16 -12.79
C ASN A 189 13.78 -0.75 -12.64
N GLN A 190 12.48 -0.59 -12.43
CA GLN A 190 11.88 0.74 -12.21
C GLN A 190 12.31 1.34 -10.87
N ILE A 191 12.44 0.52 -9.81
CA ILE A 191 13.02 0.98 -8.53
C ILE A 191 14.45 1.50 -8.74
N LYS A 192 15.28 0.81 -9.53
CA LYS A 192 16.63 1.28 -9.88
C LYS A 192 16.60 2.63 -10.61
N ILE A 193 15.66 2.82 -11.53
CA ILE A 193 15.47 4.10 -12.24
C ILE A 193 15.07 5.21 -11.25
N LEU A 194 14.08 4.97 -10.39
CA LEU A 194 13.66 5.92 -9.35
C LEU A 194 14.77 6.25 -8.35
N SER A 195 15.63 5.28 -8.04
CA SER A 195 16.76 5.49 -7.13
C SER A 195 17.93 6.28 -7.74
N SER A 196 17.96 6.40 -9.07
CA SER A 196 19.02 7.10 -9.79
C SER A 196 18.73 8.60 -9.91
N PRO A 197 19.77 9.44 -10.13
CA PRO A 197 19.55 10.85 -10.43
C PRO A 197 18.68 11.04 -11.69
N PRO A 198 17.80 12.07 -11.73
CA PRO A 198 17.66 13.14 -10.73
C PRO A 198 16.67 12.81 -9.60
N THR A 199 15.91 11.73 -9.70
CA THR A 199 14.87 11.38 -8.71
C THR A 199 15.46 11.05 -7.35
N ASP A 200 16.59 10.33 -7.33
CA ASP A 200 17.35 9.99 -6.13
C ASP A 200 16.48 9.38 -5.00
N GLY A 201 15.46 8.59 -5.34
CA GLY A 201 14.58 7.94 -4.38
C GLY A 201 15.33 7.02 -3.41
N ARG A 202 14.94 7.06 -2.13
CA ARG A 202 15.61 6.28 -1.06
C ARG A 202 14.68 5.42 -0.22
N PHE A 203 13.36 5.61 -0.30
CA PHE A 203 12.38 4.85 0.47
C PHE A 203 11.40 4.19 -0.49
N PHE A 204 11.30 2.87 -0.44
CA PHE A 204 10.42 2.09 -1.30
C PHE A 204 9.58 1.14 -0.46
N LEU A 205 8.27 1.13 -0.70
CA LEU A 205 7.35 0.15 -0.15
C LEU A 205 6.74 -0.62 -1.32
N ILE A 206 6.87 -1.93 -1.28
CA ILE A 206 6.26 -2.82 -2.26
C ILE A 206 5.17 -3.61 -1.53
N THR A 207 4.02 -3.75 -2.18
CA THR A 207 2.93 -4.61 -1.71
C THR A 207 2.53 -5.59 -2.79
N ASP A 208 2.02 -6.76 -2.40
CA ASP A 208 1.58 -7.79 -3.35
C ASP A 208 0.29 -8.48 -2.90
N VAL A 209 -0.54 -8.85 -3.88
CA VAL A 209 -1.63 -9.84 -3.76
C VAL A 209 -1.96 -10.43 -5.13
N TYR A 210 -0.94 -10.82 -5.90
CA TYR A 210 -1.07 -11.19 -7.32
C TYR A 210 -2.29 -12.10 -7.60
N GLY A 211 -2.51 -13.10 -6.74
CA GLY A 211 -3.51 -14.14 -6.91
C GLY A 211 -4.80 -13.93 -6.13
N ARG A 212 -4.92 -12.84 -5.34
CA ARG A 212 -6.13 -12.55 -4.54
C ARG A 212 -6.58 -13.76 -3.72
N GLY A 213 -5.64 -14.36 -2.97
CA GLY A 213 -5.86 -15.56 -2.15
C GLY A 213 -5.65 -16.89 -2.90
N VAL A 214 -5.30 -16.85 -4.19
CA VAL A 214 -4.84 -18.03 -4.94
C VAL A 214 -3.33 -18.08 -4.95
N HIS A 215 -2.77 -19.22 -4.52
CA HIS A 215 -1.33 -19.48 -4.51
C HIS A 215 -0.95 -20.48 -5.61
N THR A 216 0.09 -20.16 -6.37
CA THR A 216 0.63 -21.00 -7.45
C THR A 216 2.14 -20.92 -7.45
N THR A 217 2.82 -21.99 -7.88
CA THR A 217 4.29 -22.01 -7.96
C THR A 217 4.87 -20.83 -8.74
N ALA A 218 4.25 -20.42 -9.85
CA ALA A 218 4.74 -19.32 -10.67
C ALA A 218 4.53 -17.95 -10.00
N GLY A 219 3.35 -17.71 -9.43
CA GLY A 219 3.07 -16.47 -8.71
C GLY A 219 3.85 -16.33 -7.40
N ASP A 220 4.01 -17.41 -6.64
CA ASP A 220 4.82 -17.38 -5.42
C ASP A 220 6.30 -17.12 -5.75
N ALA A 221 6.79 -17.67 -6.88
CA ALA A 221 8.12 -17.38 -7.40
C ALA A 221 8.27 -15.92 -7.88
N TYR A 222 7.21 -15.31 -8.40
CA TYR A 222 7.18 -13.88 -8.76
C TYR A 222 7.37 -13.00 -7.53
N VAL A 223 6.58 -13.22 -6.48
CA VAL A 223 6.70 -12.46 -5.23
C VAL A 223 8.08 -12.67 -4.59
N GLN A 224 8.56 -13.91 -4.56
CA GLN A 224 9.91 -14.22 -4.05
C GLN A 224 11.01 -13.52 -4.86
N SER A 225 10.85 -13.39 -6.18
CA SER A 225 11.82 -12.69 -7.03
C SER A 225 11.88 -11.19 -6.73
N ILE A 226 10.72 -10.57 -6.45
CA ILE A 226 10.67 -9.18 -6.01
C ILE A 226 11.36 -9.04 -4.66
N PHE A 227 11.03 -9.91 -3.69
CA PHE A 227 11.63 -9.89 -2.35
C PHE A 227 13.16 -10.02 -2.39
N ASN A 228 13.68 -10.94 -3.21
CA ASN A 228 15.13 -11.09 -3.43
C ASN A 228 15.74 -9.83 -4.06
N GLY A 229 15.05 -9.20 -5.02
CA GLY A 229 15.50 -7.95 -5.61
C GLY A 229 15.55 -6.80 -4.58
N LEU A 230 14.61 -6.73 -3.64
CA LEU A 230 14.63 -5.76 -2.54
C LEU A 230 15.80 -6.01 -1.58
N HIS A 231 16.12 -7.27 -1.29
CA HIS A 231 17.33 -7.62 -0.53
C HIS A 231 18.59 -7.09 -1.21
N ASP A 232 18.75 -7.36 -2.51
CA ASP A 232 19.91 -6.91 -3.29
C ASP A 232 20.02 -5.38 -3.35
N LEU A 233 18.88 -4.70 -3.51
CA LEU A 233 18.81 -3.24 -3.52
C LEU A 233 19.17 -2.62 -2.17
N HIS A 234 18.71 -3.21 -1.07
CA HIS A 234 19.03 -2.76 0.28
C HIS A 234 20.51 -2.95 0.63
N ALA A 235 21.10 -4.08 0.22
CA ALA A 235 22.52 -4.36 0.41
C ALA A 235 23.44 -3.62 -0.59
N GLY A 236 22.85 -2.99 -1.61
CA GLY A 236 23.55 -2.39 -2.73
C GLY A 236 24.06 -0.96 -2.49
N SER A 237 24.57 -0.36 -3.57
CA SER A 237 24.97 1.05 -3.62
C SER A 237 24.28 1.71 -4.83
N PRO A 238 23.46 2.77 -4.65
CA PRO A 238 23.15 3.41 -3.38
C PRO A 238 22.33 2.50 -2.45
N TYR A 239 22.55 2.67 -1.14
CA TYR A 239 21.75 2.02 -0.11
C TYR A 239 20.31 2.54 -0.15
N LEU A 240 19.33 1.63 -0.19
CA LEU A 240 17.90 1.97 -0.21
C LEU A 240 17.20 1.44 1.04
N ASN A 241 16.33 2.26 1.64
CA ASN A 241 15.38 1.78 2.64
C ASN A 241 14.21 1.13 1.90
N VAL A 242 13.93 -0.13 2.22
CA VAL A 242 12.90 -0.91 1.54
C VAL A 242 11.96 -1.55 2.55
N ALA A 243 10.70 -1.69 2.18
CA ALA A 243 9.70 -2.46 2.91
C ALA A 243 8.90 -3.34 1.95
N PHE A 244 8.44 -4.47 2.45
CA PHE A 244 7.57 -5.39 1.74
C PHE A 244 6.41 -5.79 2.65
N ALA A 245 5.17 -5.60 2.19
CA ALA A 245 3.97 -6.02 2.90
C ALA A 245 3.11 -6.93 2.01
N ASP A 246 2.88 -8.16 2.47
CA ASP A 246 2.14 -9.18 1.72
C ASP A 246 0.65 -9.15 2.08
N PHE A 247 -0.17 -8.58 1.19
CA PHE A 247 -1.62 -8.56 1.38
C PHE A 247 -2.25 -9.95 1.21
N ALA A 248 -1.54 -10.95 0.67
CA ALA A 248 -2.06 -12.32 0.64
C ALA A 248 -2.43 -12.82 2.05
N ARG A 249 -1.77 -12.33 3.10
CA ARG A 249 -2.13 -12.62 4.50
C ARG A 249 -3.56 -12.22 4.85
N ILE A 250 -4.03 -11.07 4.35
CA ILE A 250 -5.42 -10.59 4.53
C ILE A 250 -6.36 -11.50 3.75
N TRP A 251 -6.07 -11.75 2.48
CA TRP A 251 -6.93 -12.59 1.62
C TRP A 251 -7.06 -14.02 2.15
N ASP A 252 -5.96 -14.65 2.54
CA ASP A 252 -5.95 -15.99 3.13
C ASP A 252 -6.73 -16.02 4.44
N GLY A 253 -6.62 -14.97 5.26
CA GLY A 253 -7.35 -14.87 6.51
C GLY A 253 -8.87 -14.69 6.30
N VAL A 254 -9.28 -13.90 5.32
CA VAL A 254 -10.69 -13.60 5.03
C VAL A 254 -11.36 -14.78 4.30
N LEU A 255 -10.72 -15.27 3.24
CA LEU A 255 -11.28 -16.31 2.35
C LEU A 255 -11.02 -17.73 2.86
N GLY A 256 -10.03 -17.91 3.74
CA GLY A 256 -9.73 -19.17 4.38
C GLY A 256 -10.68 -19.51 5.55
N PRO A 257 -10.55 -20.73 6.09
CA PRO A 257 -11.38 -21.18 7.21
C PRO A 257 -10.94 -20.60 8.57
N ASP A 258 -9.73 -20.04 8.67
CA ASP A 258 -9.16 -19.51 9.91
C ASP A 258 -8.34 -18.23 9.63
N PRO A 259 -8.72 -17.07 10.20
CA PRO A 259 -9.85 -16.89 11.13
C PRO A 259 -11.21 -16.75 10.42
N GLY A 260 -11.21 -16.59 9.08
CA GLY A 260 -12.39 -16.42 8.25
C GLY A 260 -12.97 -14.99 8.30
N TYR A 261 -13.71 -14.61 7.26
CA TYR A 261 -14.22 -13.24 7.07
C TYR A 261 -14.97 -12.65 8.27
N LYS A 262 -15.71 -13.46 9.05
CA LYS A 262 -16.43 -12.99 10.24
C LYS A 262 -15.52 -12.48 11.35
N ALA A 263 -14.32 -13.04 11.47
CA ALA A 263 -13.36 -12.57 12.46
C ALA A 263 -12.85 -11.16 12.14
N PHE A 264 -12.84 -10.78 10.86
CA PHE A 264 -12.53 -9.42 10.41
C PHE A 264 -13.73 -8.47 10.53
N GLY A 265 -14.91 -8.96 10.89
CA GLY A 265 -16.15 -8.18 10.98
C GLY A 265 -17.07 -8.27 9.74
N TYR A 266 -16.64 -8.91 8.64
CA TYR A 266 -17.47 -9.01 7.45
C TYR A 266 -18.68 -9.93 7.64
N THR A 267 -19.74 -9.68 6.89
CA THR A 267 -20.91 -10.56 6.75
C THR A 267 -20.90 -11.36 5.45
N SER A 268 -20.15 -10.91 4.44
CA SER A 268 -20.04 -11.59 3.14
C SER A 268 -18.67 -11.37 2.49
N THR A 269 -18.22 -12.37 1.74
CA THR A 269 -17.06 -12.28 0.84
C THR A 269 -17.46 -12.08 -0.62
N ASP A 270 -18.76 -11.96 -0.91
CA ASP A 270 -19.24 -11.62 -2.25
C ASP A 270 -19.00 -10.14 -2.56
N SER A 271 -19.25 -9.75 -3.81
CA SER A 271 -19.29 -8.33 -4.19
C SER A 271 -20.66 -7.72 -3.86
N CYS A 272 -20.67 -6.54 -3.25
CA CYS A 272 -21.91 -5.83 -2.94
C CYS A 272 -22.61 -5.32 -4.21
N VAL A 273 -21.85 -4.79 -5.17
CA VAL A 273 -22.31 -4.42 -6.50
C VAL A 273 -22.29 -5.63 -7.40
N ILE A 274 -23.41 -5.87 -8.08
CA ILE A 274 -23.61 -6.98 -8.99
C ILE A 274 -23.23 -6.62 -10.44
N GLY A 275 -23.18 -7.64 -11.30
CA GLY A 275 -22.98 -7.45 -12.74
C GLY A 275 -21.52 -7.11 -13.09
N ASP A 276 -21.32 -6.05 -13.86
CA ASP A 276 -20.00 -5.61 -14.33
C ASP A 276 -19.29 -4.62 -13.38
N GLY A 277 -19.88 -4.34 -12.21
CA GLY A 277 -19.28 -3.45 -11.23
C GLY A 277 -19.40 -1.96 -11.56
N THR A 278 -20.22 -1.55 -12.53
CA THR A 278 -20.30 -0.13 -12.95
C THR A 278 -21.46 0.64 -12.31
N SER A 279 -22.48 -0.05 -11.82
CA SER A 279 -23.73 0.55 -11.36
C SER A 279 -24.11 0.10 -9.96
N THR A 280 -24.47 1.04 -9.10
CA THR A 280 -25.05 0.82 -7.76
C THR A 280 -26.47 0.26 -7.81
N VAL A 281 -27.10 0.17 -8.98
CA VAL A 281 -28.46 -0.39 -9.10
C VAL A 281 -28.46 -1.87 -8.74
N GLY A 282 -29.19 -2.21 -7.68
CA GLY A 282 -29.28 -3.59 -7.18
C GLY A 282 -28.07 -4.02 -6.35
N SER A 283 -27.28 -3.07 -5.84
CA SER A 283 -26.26 -3.36 -4.84
C SER A 283 -26.89 -3.89 -3.53
N CYS A 284 -26.07 -4.53 -2.71
CA CYS A 284 -26.44 -4.93 -1.36
C CYS A 284 -26.86 -3.73 -0.48
N ASP A 285 -27.60 -4.02 0.59
CA ASP A 285 -28.11 -2.99 1.53
C ASP A 285 -27.05 -2.53 2.56
N ASP A 286 -25.99 -3.31 2.77
CA ASP A 286 -24.95 -3.10 3.78
C ASP A 286 -23.54 -3.24 3.16
N PRO A 287 -23.12 -2.28 2.32
CA PRO A 287 -21.83 -2.36 1.64
C PRO A 287 -20.63 -2.36 2.60
N GLU A 288 -20.79 -1.78 3.78
CA GLU A 288 -19.74 -1.65 4.78
C GLU A 288 -19.21 -3.00 5.29
N HIS A 289 -20.07 -4.02 5.33
CA HIS A 289 -19.69 -5.36 5.83
C HIS A 289 -19.42 -6.39 4.72
N TYR A 290 -19.22 -5.95 3.48
CA TYR A 290 -18.83 -6.81 2.36
C TYR A 290 -17.34 -6.66 2.07
N PHE A 291 -16.64 -7.79 1.89
CA PHE A 291 -15.20 -7.78 1.57
C PHE A 291 -14.92 -7.12 0.22
N TYR A 292 -15.74 -7.42 -0.79
CA TYR A 292 -15.65 -6.83 -2.12
C TYR A 292 -16.77 -5.84 -2.37
N TRP A 293 -16.43 -4.71 -2.97
CA TRP A 293 -17.42 -3.74 -3.43
C TRP A 293 -17.94 -4.10 -4.82
N ILE A 294 -17.06 -4.15 -5.82
CA ILE A 294 -17.36 -4.65 -7.18
C ILE A 294 -16.69 -6.01 -7.38
N PRO A 295 -17.06 -6.80 -8.41
CA PRO A 295 -16.46 -8.10 -8.63
C PRO A 295 -14.92 -8.06 -8.65
N GLY A 296 -14.31 -8.80 -7.73
CA GLY A 296 -12.87 -8.91 -7.61
C GLY A 296 -12.14 -7.67 -7.12
N HIS A 297 -12.81 -6.62 -6.61
CA HIS A 297 -12.15 -5.44 -6.04
C HIS A 297 -12.64 -5.13 -4.62
N PRO A 298 -11.71 -4.80 -3.69
CA PRO A 298 -12.02 -4.55 -2.28
C PRO A 298 -13.03 -3.42 -2.06
N SER A 299 -13.83 -3.53 -1.00
CA SER A 299 -14.57 -2.39 -0.44
C SER A 299 -13.64 -1.36 0.20
N LYS A 300 -14.15 -0.16 0.49
CA LYS A 300 -13.39 0.90 1.16
C LYS A 300 -12.91 0.46 2.56
N GLU A 301 -13.66 -0.40 3.23
CA GLU A 301 -13.33 -0.99 4.53
C GLU A 301 -12.19 -2.00 4.39
N THR A 302 -12.21 -2.80 3.32
CA THR A 302 -11.09 -3.67 2.98
C THR A 302 -9.84 -2.86 2.61
N MET A 303 -9.99 -1.78 1.84
CA MET A 303 -8.90 -0.85 1.53
C MET A 303 -8.32 -0.19 2.79
N ARG A 304 -9.15 0.09 3.80
CA ARG A 304 -8.70 0.59 5.11
C ARG A 304 -7.86 -0.44 5.85
N ILE A 305 -8.28 -1.71 5.93
CA ILE A 305 -7.45 -2.73 6.61
C ILE A 305 -6.19 -3.08 5.82
N MET A 306 -6.16 -2.88 4.50
CA MET A 306 -4.92 -2.95 3.72
C MET A 306 -3.94 -1.85 4.17
N ALA A 307 -4.42 -0.62 4.37
CA ALA A 307 -3.60 0.45 4.93
C ALA A 307 -3.11 0.12 6.35
N ASP A 308 -4.01 -0.37 7.23
CA ASP A 308 -3.66 -0.79 8.59
C ASP A 308 -2.59 -1.88 8.59
N TYR A 309 -2.66 -2.83 7.65
CA TYR A 309 -1.70 -3.92 7.54
C TYR A 309 -0.31 -3.39 7.17
N VAL A 310 -0.22 -2.50 6.18
CA VAL A 310 1.04 -1.83 5.84
C VAL A 310 1.60 -1.08 7.03
N GLU A 311 0.77 -0.33 7.75
CA GLU A 311 1.20 0.42 8.92
C GLU A 311 1.68 -0.51 10.05
N GLU A 312 1.04 -1.67 10.24
CA GLU A 312 1.53 -2.71 11.15
C GLU A 312 2.87 -3.31 10.70
N VAL A 313 3.08 -3.54 9.40
CA VAL A 313 4.37 -3.99 8.85
C VAL A 313 5.46 -2.97 9.12
N LEU A 314 5.19 -1.69 8.78
CA LEU A 314 6.16 -0.60 8.95
C LEU A 314 6.47 -0.32 10.42
N THR A 315 5.52 -0.59 11.34
CA THR A 315 5.73 -0.39 12.77
C THR A 315 6.40 -1.59 13.46
N ASN A 316 6.11 -2.82 13.02
CA ASN A 316 6.46 -4.02 13.80
C ASN A 316 7.53 -4.90 13.14
N CYS A 317 7.68 -4.87 11.81
CA CYS A 317 8.56 -5.79 11.09
C CYS A 317 9.94 -5.21 10.80
N HIS A 318 10.53 -4.46 11.73
CA HIS A 318 11.87 -3.90 11.58
C HIS A 318 12.93 -4.99 11.48
N VAL A 319 13.76 -4.95 10.43
CA VAL A 319 15.00 -5.74 10.42
C VAL A 319 16.06 -5.04 11.26
N VAL A 320 16.71 -5.81 12.12
CA VAL A 320 17.82 -5.37 12.99
C VAL A 320 19.14 -5.67 12.33
#